data_AF-A0ABD5XAC8-F1
#
_entry.id   AF-A0ABD5XAC8-F1
#
_cell.length_a   1.000
_cell.length_b   1.000
_cell.length_c   1.000
_cell.angle_alpha   90.00
_cell.angle_beta   90.00
_cell.angle_gamma   90.00
#
_symmetry.space_group_name_H-M   'P 1'
#
loop_
_entity.id
_entity.type
_entity.pdbx_description
1 polymer ?
#
loop_
_entity_poly.entity_id
_entity_poly.type
_entity_poly.pdbx_seq_one_letter_code
_entity_poly.pdbx_strand_id
1 'polypeptide(L)'
;MEEERRLFYVALTRAETRLDVVTVQGAESVFIEELPDQLCEHHRPLSDDELEEIETDYECRKTVTGSVDAKFTENFATVDWDGRGLIDLNLYDASKEQNQRIEELNQSGEKVTFENCGVQYREPQNEADDPEYKRLQLQLDEDVTINS
;
A
#
# COMPACT_ATOMS: atom_id res chain seq x y z
N MET A 1 26.82 8.73 9.67
CA MET A 1 26.17 8.76 11.00
C MET A 1 25.72 10.15 11.42
N GLU A 2 26.56 11.05 11.97
CA GLU A 2 26.08 12.39 12.39
C GLU A 2 25.58 13.25 11.22
N GLU A 3 26.25 13.21 10.08
CA GLU A 3 25.86 14.02 8.92
C GLU A 3 24.55 13.54 8.29
N GLU A 4 24.33 12.23 8.19
CA GLU A 4 23.06 11.66 7.70
C GLU A 4 21.89 12.00 8.63
N ARG A 5 22.13 12.02 9.95
CA ARG A 5 21.14 12.47 10.94
C ARG A 5 20.80 13.95 10.76
N ARG A 6 21.78 14.81 10.46
CA ARG A 6 21.53 16.23 10.15
C ARG A 6 20.71 16.39 8.87
N LEU A 7 20.99 15.59 7.84
CA LEU A 7 20.19 15.58 6.61
C LEU A 7 18.74 15.16 6.87
N PHE A 8 18.53 14.10 7.67
CA PHE A 8 17.19 13.66 8.07
C PHE A 8 16.45 14.75 8.84
N TYR A 9 17.10 15.37 9.84
CA TYR A 9 16.52 16.48 10.60
C TYR A 9 16.12 17.68 9.72
N VAL A 10 16.97 18.05 8.76
CA VAL A 10 16.65 19.14 7.82
C VAL A 10 15.45 18.78 6.95
N ALA A 11 15.33 17.51 6.52
CA ALA A 11 14.15 17.06 5.78
C ALA A 11 12.87 17.14 6.63
N LEU A 12 12.91 16.69 7.89
CA LEU A 12 11.77 16.78 8.81
C LEU A 12 11.30 18.23 9.00
N THR A 13 12.25 19.13 9.27
CA THR A 13 11.96 20.54 9.61
C THR A 13 11.58 21.42 8.42
N ARG A 14 11.66 20.90 7.18
CA ARG A 14 11.16 21.60 5.99
C ARG A 14 9.66 21.47 5.78
N ALA A 15 9.03 20.46 6.36
CA ALA A 15 7.59 20.30 6.27
C ALA A 15 6.89 21.32 7.18
N GLU A 16 5.95 22.09 6.62
CA GLU A 16 5.24 23.13 7.37
C GLU A 16 3.96 22.62 8.05
N THR A 17 3.28 21.65 7.44
CA THR A 17 1.93 21.23 7.84
C THR A 17 1.80 19.71 8.02
N ARG A 18 2.29 18.93 7.07
CA ARG A 18 2.26 17.46 7.08
C ARG A 18 3.57 16.93 6.48
N LEU A 19 4.06 15.84 7.05
CA LEU A 19 5.22 15.10 6.55
C LEU A 19 4.84 13.62 6.44
N ASP A 20 4.86 13.10 5.22
CA ASP A 20 4.73 11.68 4.96
C ASP A 20 6.13 11.07 4.81
N VAL A 21 6.40 10.02 5.58
CA VAL A 21 7.68 9.30 5.53
C VAL A 21 7.43 7.92 4.93
N VAL A 22 8.02 7.69 3.76
CA VAL A 22 7.84 6.43 3.02
C VAL A 22 9.11 5.61 3.14
N THR A 23 8.97 4.36 3.56
CA THR A 23 10.07 3.39 3.67
C THR A 23 9.74 2.12 2.90
N VAL A 24 10.77 1.39 2.50
CA VAL A 24 10.61 0.03 2.01
C VAL A 24 10.62 -0.91 3.21
N GLN A 25 9.66 -1.85 3.24
CA GLN A 25 9.56 -2.84 4.30
C GLN A 25 10.85 -3.67 4.40
N GLY A 26 11.38 -3.83 5.61
CA GLY A 26 12.65 -4.52 5.87
C GLY A 26 13.91 -3.72 5.54
N ALA A 27 13.77 -2.52 4.99
CA ALA A 27 14.85 -1.57 4.72
C ALA A 27 14.56 -0.19 5.32
N GLU A 28 13.86 -0.16 6.45
CA GLU A 28 13.53 1.06 7.16
C GLU A 28 14.80 1.75 7.68
N SER A 29 14.82 3.07 7.61
CA SER A 29 15.92 3.83 8.20
C SER A 29 15.86 3.73 9.73
N VAL A 30 17.01 3.54 10.36
CA VAL A 30 17.14 3.60 11.83
C VAL A 30 16.65 4.93 12.42
N PHE A 31 16.58 6.01 11.62
CA PHE A 31 16.08 7.30 12.07
C PHE A 31 14.55 7.34 12.24
N ILE A 32 13.81 6.36 11.69
CA ILE A 32 12.36 6.25 11.88
C ILE A 32 12.03 5.93 13.34
N GLU A 33 12.82 5.06 13.98
CA GLU A 33 12.66 4.69 15.40
C GLU A 33 12.93 5.86 16.35
N GLU A 34 13.55 6.93 15.86
CA GLU A 34 13.85 8.14 16.63
C GLU A 34 12.72 9.17 16.56
N LEU A 35 11.73 8.97 15.68
CA LEU A 35 10.55 9.83 15.61
C LEU A 35 9.66 9.60 16.83
N PRO A 36 8.97 10.65 17.32
CA PRO A 36 8.07 10.51 18.45
C PRO A 36 6.79 9.77 18.01
N ASP A 37 6.70 8.46 18.29
CA ASP A 37 5.56 7.60 17.95
C ASP A 37 4.18 8.23 18.24
N GLN A 38 4.06 8.99 19.33
CA GLN A 38 2.81 9.64 19.75
C GLN A 38 2.30 10.70 18.77
N LEU A 39 3.16 11.17 17.86
CA LEU A 39 2.87 12.16 16.83
C LEU A 39 2.90 11.56 15.42
N CYS A 40 3.08 10.23 15.31
CA CYS A 40 3.21 9.51 14.06
C CYS A 40 2.03 8.56 13.88
N GLU A 41 1.40 8.63 12.70
CA GLU A 41 0.45 7.60 12.26
C GLU A 41 1.26 6.50 11.56
N HIS A 42 1.39 5.35 12.22
CA HIS A 42 2.16 4.23 11.71
C HIS A 42 1.30 3.38 10.77
N HIS A 43 1.40 3.71 9.51
CA HIS A 43 0.96 2.90 8.40
C HIS A 43 1.93 1.74 8.18
N ARG A 44 1.90 0.74 9.07
CA ARG A 44 2.74 -0.46 8.93
C ARG A 44 2.07 -1.48 8.01
N PRO A 45 2.79 -1.98 6.98
CA PRO A 45 2.33 -3.12 6.20
C PRO A 45 2.28 -4.40 7.06
N LEU A 46 1.84 -5.48 6.44
CA LEU A 46 1.66 -6.82 7.00
C LEU A 46 2.82 -7.29 7.91
N SER A 47 2.49 -8.08 8.94
CA SER A 47 3.48 -8.69 9.84
C SER A 47 4.38 -9.71 9.12
N ASP A 48 5.55 -10.02 9.68
CA ASP A 48 6.49 -10.98 9.09
C ASP A 48 5.84 -12.35 8.81
N ASP A 49 4.99 -12.83 9.72
CA ASP A 49 4.22 -14.08 9.55
C ASP A 49 3.26 -13.99 8.34
N GLU A 50 2.61 -12.83 8.15
CA GLU A 50 1.71 -12.60 7.01
C GLU A 50 2.49 -12.47 5.69
N LEU A 51 3.72 -11.96 5.72
CA LEU A 51 4.58 -11.91 4.53
C LEU A 51 5.11 -13.29 4.15
N GLU A 52 5.54 -14.09 5.12
CA GLU A 52 6.04 -15.46 4.89
C GLU A 52 4.95 -16.35 4.29
N GLU A 53 3.69 -16.18 4.73
CA GLU A 53 2.51 -16.82 4.14
C GLU A 53 2.38 -16.46 2.64
N ILE A 54 2.49 -15.17 2.31
CA ILE A 54 2.35 -14.67 0.93
C ILE A 54 3.50 -15.14 0.04
N GLU A 55 4.73 -15.17 0.57
CA GLU A 55 5.90 -15.69 -0.16
C GLU A 55 5.76 -17.19 -0.48
N THR A 56 5.14 -17.95 0.41
CA THR A 56 5.00 -19.41 0.29
C THR A 56 3.82 -19.83 -0.57
N ASP A 57 2.66 -19.20 -0.37
CA ASP A 57 1.40 -19.56 -1.03
C ASP A 57 1.20 -18.82 -2.36
N TYR A 58 2.10 -17.91 -2.73
CA TYR A 58 2.10 -17.04 -3.93
C TYR A 58 0.91 -16.07 -4.04
N GLU A 59 -0.18 -16.33 -3.32
CA GLU A 59 -1.33 -15.45 -3.14
C GLU A 59 -2.09 -15.84 -1.87
N CYS A 60 -2.33 -14.86 -0.99
CA CYS A 60 -3.23 -15.04 0.15
C CYS A 60 -4.56 -14.33 -0.10
N ARG A 61 -5.68 -15.04 0.09
CA ARG A 61 -7.02 -14.45 -0.03
C ARG A 61 -7.51 -13.96 1.33
N LYS A 62 -7.73 -12.65 1.45
CA LYS A 62 -8.11 -11.99 2.72
C LYS A 62 -9.21 -10.96 2.50
N THR A 63 -9.94 -10.65 3.57
CA THR A 63 -10.84 -9.49 3.57
C THR A 63 -10.03 -8.25 3.91
N VAL A 64 -10.11 -7.24 3.05
CA VAL A 64 -9.39 -5.98 3.19
C VAL A 64 -10.39 -4.85 3.33
N THR A 65 -10.22 -4.01 4.34
CA THR A 65 -11.05 -2.82 4.56
C THR A 65 -10.18 -1.58 4.44
N GLY A 66 -10.72 -0.50 3.90
CA GLY A 66 -9.95 0.72 3.65
C GLY A 66 -10.74 1.80 2.92
N SER A 67 -10.03 2.66 2.20
CA SER A 67 -10.60 3.64 1.26
C SER A 67 -9.73 3.72 0.02
N VAL A 68 -10.33 3.97 -1.14
CA VAL A 68 -9.57 4.23 -2.37
C VAL A 68 -8.99 5.63 -2.27
N ASP A 69 -7.67 5.73 -2.18
CA ASP A 69 -6.92 6.98 -2.04
C ASP A 69 -6.73 7.69 -3.39
N ALA A 70 -6.37 6.92 -4.41
CA ALA A 70 -6.16 7.44 -5.75
C ALA A 70 -6.41 6.37 -6.81
N LYS A 71 -6.90 6.78 -7.98
CA LYS A 71 -6.93 5.93 -9.18
C LYS A 71 -6.24 6.64 -10.33
N PHE A 72 -5.08 6.11 -10.74
CA PHE A 72 -4.21 6.75 -11.71
C PHE A 72 -4.48 6.27 -13.15
N THR A 73 -4.92 5.02 -13.30
CA THR A 73 -5.14 4.39 -14.61
C THR A 73 -6.38 3.49 -14.58
N GLU A 74 -6.66 2.81 -15.69
CA GLU A 74 -7.67 1.75 -15.74
C GLU A 74 -7.24 0.49 -14.97
N ASN A 75 -5.94 0.26 -14.80
CA ASN A 75 -5.42 -1.02 -14.26
C ASN A 75 -4.87 -0.90 -12.83
N PHE A 76 -4.76 0.32 -12.30
CA PHE A 76 -4.14 0.56 -11.01
C PHE A 76 -4.84 1.67 -10.23
N ALA A 77 -5.05 1.39 -8.95
CA ALA A 77 -5.43 2.33 -7.91
C ALA A 77 -4.53 2.15 -6.68
N THR A 78 -4.61 3.07 -5.73
CA THR A 78 -3.99 2.98 -4.41
C THR A 78 -5.10 2.99 -3.36
N VAL A 79 -4.97 2.10 -2.39
CA VAL A 79 -5.91 1.95 -1.27
C VAL A 79 -5.18 2.28 0.02
N ASP A 80 -5.78 3.10 0.87
CA ASP A 80 -5.41 3.16 2.29
C ASP A 80 -6.07 1.99 3.01
N TRP A 81 -5.25 1.04 3.46
CA TRP A 81 -5.68 -0.16 4.16
C TRP A 81 -6.00 0.13 5.64
N ASP A 82 -6.98 0.98 5.89
CA ASP A 82 -7.56 1.30 7.21
C ASP A 82 -6.48 1.55 8.28
N GLY A 83 -5.50 2.39 7.96
CA GLY A 83 -4.40 2.73 8.87
C GLY A 83 -3.19 1.78 8.82
N ARG A 84 -3.21 0.71 8.00
CA ARG A 84 -2.03 -0.11 7.68
C ARG A 84 -1.16 0.48 6.57
N GLY A 85 -1.67 1.50 5.88
CA GLY A 85 -0.93 2.25 4.87
C GLY A 85 -1.41 2.06 3.46
N LEU A 86 -0.71 2.75 2.57
CA LEU A 86 -1.01 2.74 1.14
C LEU A 86 -0.50 1.45 0.52
N ILE A 87 -1.38 0.79 -0.22
CA ILE A 87 -1.08 -0.41 -1.00
C ILE A 87 -1.64 -0.27 -2.41
N ASP A 88 -0.90 -0.78 -3.39
CA ASP A 88 -1.34 -0.80 -4.78
C ASP A 88 -2.48 -1.81 -4.95
N LEU A 89 -3.56 -1.38 -5.60
CA LEU A 89 -4.67 -2.21 -6.05
C LEU A 89 -4.54 -2.47 -7.55
N ASN A 90 -4.31 -3.73 -7.89
CA ASN A 90 -4.22 -4.24 -9.25
C ASN A 90 -5.62 -4.58 -9.78
N LEU A 91 -5.97 -3.98 -10.93
CA LEU A 91 -7.29 -4.08 -11.56
C LEU A 91 -7.23 -4.79 -12.92
N TYR A 92 -6.12 -5.47 -13.27
CA TYR A 92 -5.96 -6.13 -14.57
C TYR A 92 -7.01 -7.21 -14.83
N ASP A 93 -7.40 -7.94 -13.79
CA ASP A 93 -8.40 -9.01 -13.86
C ASP A 93 -9.77 -8.55 -13.34
N ALA A 94 -9.91 -7.25 -13.03
CA ALA A 94 -11.16 -6.70 -12.53
C ALA A 94 -12.20 -6.61 -13.66
N SER A 95 -13.44 -6.96 -13.33
CA SER A 95 -14.60 -6.72 -14.19
C SER A 95 -14.81 -5.23 -14.45
N LYS A 96 -15.60 -4.89 -15.47
CA LYS A 96 -15.92 -3.50 -15.80
C LYS A 96 -16.73 -2.84 -14.69
N GLU A 97 -17.64 -3.59 -14.09
CA GLU A 97 -18.49 -3.17 -12.99
C GLU A 97 -17.66 -2.86 -11.74
N GLN A 98 -16.71 -3.72 -11.42
CA GLN A 98 -15.75 -3.47 -10.34
C GLN A 98 -14.90 -2.23 -10.61
N ASN A 99 -14.34 -2.10 -11.82
CA ASN A 99 -13.56 -0.92 -12.21
C ASN A 99 -14.36 0.38 -12.06
N GLN A 100 -15.62 0.38 -12.50
CA GLN A 100 -16.53 1.52 -12.31
C GLN A 100 -16.76 1.79 -10.82
N ARG A 101 -16.95 0.75 -9.99
CA ARG A 101 -17.15 0.91 -8.55
C ARG A 101 -15.91 1.53 -7.86
N ILE A 102 -14.70 1.13 -8.24
CA ILE A 102 -13.46 1.75 -7.71
C ILE A 102 -13.39 3.23 -8.07
N GLU A 103 -13.79 3.62 -9.27
CA GLU A 103 -13.82 5.03 -9.68
C GLU A 103 -14.80 5.86 -8.83
N GLU A 104 -15.98 5.31 -8.51
CA GLU A 104 -16.95 5.95 -7.62
C GLU A 104 -16.42 6.09 -6.18
N LEU A 105 -15.73 5.06 -5.69
CA LEU A 105 -15.11 5.06 -4.35
C LEU A 105 -13.97 6.09 -4.26
N ASN A 106 -13.13 6.19 -5.29
CA ASN A 106 -12.06 7.19 -5.39
C ASN A 106 -12.60 8.63 -5.29
N GLN A 107 -13.79 8.90 -5.85
CA GLN A 107 -14.39 10.23 -5.83
C GLN A 107 -15.11 10.56 -4.51
N SER A 108 -15.63 9.53 -3.82
CA SER A 108 -16.39 9.70 -2.59
C SER A 108 -15.54 9.69 -1.32
N GLY A 109 -14.39 8.99 -1.35
CA GLY A 109 -13.59 8.71 -0.15
C GLY A 109 -14.32 7.82 0.85
N GLU A 110 -15.35 7.09 0.41
CA GLU A 110 -16.13 6.19 1.24
C GLU A 110 -15.30 4.97 1.69
N LYS A 111 -15.59 4.48 2.89
CA LYS A 111 -14.98 3.25 3.41
C LYS A 111 -15.48 2.06 2.58
N VAL A 112 -14.56 1.20 2.17
CA VAL A 112 -14.81 0.02 1.36
C VAL A 112 -14.27 -1.23 2.03
N THR A 113 -14.94 -2.35 1.83
CA THR A 113 -14.49 -3.70 2.17
C THR A 113 -14.42 -4.55 0.91
N PHE A 114 -13.23 -5.02 0.59
CA PHE A 114 -12.93 -6.01 -0.46
C PHE A 114 -12.91 -7.40 0.18
N GLU A 115 -13.94 -8.19 -0.05
CA GLU A 115 -14.00 -9.58 0.40
C GLU A 115 -13.31 -10.48 -0.63
N ASN A 116 -12.54 -11.46 -0.13
CA ASN A 116 -11.79 -12.43 -0.94
C ASN A 116 -10.72 -11.79 -1.87
N CYS A 117 -10.18 -10.64 -1.47
CA CYS A 117 -9.13 -9.94 -2.19
C CYS A 117 -7.81 -10.71 -2.12
N GLY A 118 -7.13 -10.86 -3.25
CA GLY A 118 -5.80 -11.46 -3.30
C GLY A 118 -4.75 -10.51 -2.77
N VAL A 119 -3.79 -11.00 -2.00
CA VAL A 119 -2.61 -10.26 -1.55
C VAL A 119 -1.37 -11.01 -2.01
N GLN A 120 -0.55 -10.38 -2.83
CA GLN A 120 0.57 -11.05 -3.49
C GLN A 120 1.71 -10.11 -3.88
N TYR A 121 2.93 -10.65 -3.97
CA TYR A 121 4.07 -9.96 -4.55
C TYR A 121 4.03 -10.02 -6.07
N ARG A 122 4.09 -8.86 -6.73
CA ARG A 122 4.15 -8.74 -8.20
C ARG A 122 5.32 -7.88 -8.66
N GLU A 123 5.86 -8.26 -9.81
CA GLU A 123 6.85 -7.45 -10.53
C GLU A 123 6.16 -6.19 -11.07
N PRO A 124 6.67 -4.98 -10.77
CA PRO A 124 6.12 -3.76 -11.33
C PRO A 124 6.39 -3.70 -12.84
N GLN A 125 5.33 -3.60 -13.64
CA GLN A 125 5.40 -3.71 -15.11
C GLN A 125 6.27 -2.68 -15.83
N ASN A 126 6.71 -1.61 -15.15
CA ASN A 126 7.52 -0.52 -15.73
C ASN A 126 8.98 -0.49 -15.28
N GLU A 127 9.41 -1.37 -14.36
CA GLU A 127 10.79 -1.41 -13.87
C GLU A 127 11.46 -2.69 -14.36
N ALA A 128 11.79 -2.73 -15.65
CA ALA A 128 12.42 -3.88 -16.32
C ALA A 128 13.90 -4.09 -15.96
N ASP A 129 14.46 -3.30 -15.05
CA ASP A 129 15.89 -3.27 -14.75
C ASP A 129 16.29 -4.11 -13.52
N ASP A 130 15.33 -4.62 -12.73
CA ASP A 130 15.59 -5.53 -11.62
C ASP A 130 14.55 -6.67 -11.56
N PRO A 131 14.89 -7.88 -12.05
CA PRO A 131 13.98 -9.03 -12.05
C PRO A 131 13.70 -9.59 -10.64
N GLU A 132 14.42 -9.15 -9.61
CA GLU A 132 14.17 -9.53 -8.22
C GLU A 132 13.23 -8.54 -7.51
N TYR A 133 12.98 -7.36 -8.10
CA TYR A 133 12.14 -6.34 -7.49
C TYR A 133 10.66 -6.67 -7.60
N LYS A 134 10.03 -6.93 -6.45
CA LYS A 134 8.59 -7.19 -6.34
C LYS A 134 7.95 -6.23 -5.34
N ARG A 135 6.72 -5.81 -5.61
CA ARG A 135 5.90 -5.02 -4.69
C ARG A 135 4.71 -5.83 -4.23
N LEU A 136 4.33 -5.65 -2.97
CA LEU A 136 3.10 -6.19 -2.43
C LEU A 136 1.91 -5.44 -3.06
N GLN A 137 0.95 -6.17 -3.62
CA GLN A 137 -0.24 -5.63 -4.26
C GLN A 137 -1.49 -6.37 -3.80
N LEU A 138 -2.61 -5.64 -3.74
CA LEU A 138 -3.95 -6.19 -3.68
C LEU A 138 -4.39 -6.55 -5.10
N GLN A 139 -4.96 -7.73 -5.29
CA GLN A 139 -5.55 -8.17 -6.55
C GLN A 139 -7.06 -8.09 -6.48
N LEU A 140 -7.62 -7.40 -7.47
CA LEU A 140 -9.05 -7.40 -7.71
C LEU A 140 -9.34 -8.23 -8.97
N ASP A 141 -10.01 -9.36 -8.79
CA ASP A 141 -10.47 -10.25 -9.87
C ASP A 141 -11.97 -10.54 -9.72
N GLU A 142 -12.51 -11.40 -10.58
CA GLU A 142 -13.94 -11.73 -10.61
C GLU A 142 -14.48 -12.35 -9.31
N ASP A 143 -13.62 -12.93 -8.47
CA ASP A 143 -14.01 -13.55 -7.20
C ASP A 143 -14.08 -12.56 -6.04
N VAL A 144 -13.71 -11.29 -6.26
CA VAL A 144 -13.72 -10.24 -5.24
C VAL A 144 -15.07 -9.54 -5.16
N THR A 145 -15.64 -9.50 -3.96
CA THR A 145 -16.87 -8.72 -3.68
C THR A 145 -16.51 -7.37 -3.05
N ILE A 146 -17.09 -6.28 -3.60
CA ILE A 146 -16.86 -4.91 -3.11
C ILE A 146 -18.09 -4.44 -2.35
N ASN A 147 -17.93 -4.20 -1.04
CA ASN A 147 -18.98 -3.69 -0.14
C ASN A 147 -18.58 -2.31 0.40
N SER A 148 -19.54 -1.39 0.53
CA SER A 148 -19.34 0.01 0.93
C SER A 148 -20.59 0.53 1.61
#